data_AF-A0A495XA73-F1
#
_entry.id   AF-A0A495XA73-F1
#
_cell.length_a   1.000
_cell.length_b   1.000
_cell.length_c   1.000
_cell.angle_alpha   90.00
_cell.angle_beta   90.00
_cell.angle_gamma   90.00
#
_symmetry.space_group_name_H-M   'P 1'
#
loop_
_entity.id
_entity.type
_entity.pdbx_description
1 polymer ?
#
loop_
_entity_poly.entity_id
_entity_poly.type
_entity_poly.pdbx_seq_one_letter_code
_entity_poly.pdbx_strand_id
1 'polypeptide(L)'
;MAQRKKPDAWEAAYAVRTLKDAHEALGKVMPAPDAALSRWRVFYLRSAEVYRQVAEIDRGHHHEALYWAKREREKGEALPAE
;
A
#
# COMPACT_ATOMS: atom_id res chain seq x y z
N MET A 1 19.15 21.43 -16.50
CA MET A 1 18.45 21.26 -15.21
C MET A 1 17.96 19.81 -15.15
N ALA A 2 18.62 18.95 -14.38
CA ALA A 2 18.25 17.54 -14.29
C ALA A 2 16.88 17.42 -13.61
N GLN A 3 15.87 16.98 -14.34
CA GLN A 3 14.59 16.59 -13.77
C GLN A 3 14.88 15.43 -12.82
N ARG A 4 14.96 15.68 -11.51
CA ARG A 4 14.96 14.61 -10.50
C ARG A 4 13.71 13.79 -10.77
N LYS A 5 13.86 12.61 -11.38
CA LYS A 5 12.80 11.60 -11.43
C LYS A 5 12.36 11.43 -9.98
N LYS A 6 11.12 11.81 -9.66
CA LYS A 6 10.55 11.47 -8.36
C LYS A 6 10.73 9.95 -8.21
N PRO A 7 11.24 9.46 -7.08
CA PRO A 7 11.22 8.01 -6.84
C PRO A 7 9.80 7.51 -7.10
N ASP A 8 9.68 6.32 -7.70
CA ASP A 8 8.37 5.73 -7.92
C ASP A 8 7.64 5.74 -6.57
N ALA A 9 6.44 6.31 -6.54
CA ALA A 9 5.71 6.46 -5.28
C ALA A 9 5.43 5.10 -4.63
N TRP A 10 5.42 4.01 -5.41
CA TRP A 10 5.42 2.64 -4.90
C TRP A 10 6.76 2.20 -4.30
N GLU A 11 7.91 2.55 -4.90
CA GLU A 11 9.22 2.28 -4.28
C GLU A 11 9.31 2.93 -2.89
N ALA A 12 8.81 4.17 -2.77
CA ALA A 12 8.74 4.85 -1.48
C ALA A 12 7.81 4.13 -0.49
N ALA A 13 6.67 3.61 -0.95
CA ALA A 13 5.74 2.84 -0.12
C ALA A 13 6.34 1.50 0.35
N TYR A 14 7.09 0.78 -0.49
CA TYR A 14 7.76 -0.47 -0.09
C TYR A 14 8.98 -0.26 0.82
N ALA A 15 9.55 0.95 0.85
CA ALA A 15 10.70 1.28 1.69
C ALA A 15 10.33 1.66 3.14
N VAL A 16 9.04 1.81 3.46
CA VAL A 16 8.58 2.21 4.80
C VAL A 16 8.86 1.12 5.84
N ARG A 17 9.07 1.55 7.09
CA ARG A 17 9.44 0.64 8.19
C ARG A 17 8.53 0.74 9.41
N THR A 18 7.57 1.66 9.39
CA THR A 18 6.61 1.87 10.48
C THR A 18 5.19 1.88 9.92
N LEU A 19 4.21 1.50 10.74
CA LEU A 19 2.80 1.54 10.34
C LEU A 19 2.35 2.97 9.98
N LYS A 20 2.86 3.97 10.70
CA LYS A 20 2.57 5.39 10.42
C LYS A 20 3.03 5.79 9.02
N ASP A 21 4.28 5.46 8.66
CA ASP A 21 4.83 5.83 7.35
C ASP A 21 4.13 5.07 6.22
N ALA A 22 3.67 3.84 6.47
CA ALA A 22 2.86 3.08 5.52
C ALA A 22 1.55 3.80 5.20
N HIS A 23 0.81 4.27 6.21
CA HIS A 23 -0.41 5.06 5.98
C HIS A 23 -0.13 6.32 5.14
N GLU A 24 0.94 7.05 5.44
CA GLU A 24 1.29 8.27 4.71
C GLU A 24 1.70 7.97 3.25
N ALA A 25 2.54 6.96 3.04
CA ALA A 25 3.02 6.61 1.71
C ALA A 25 1.90 6.04 0.83
N LEU A 26 1.04 5.17 1.39
CA LEU A 26 -0.10 4.61 0.66
C LEU A 26 -1.15 5.68 0.31
N GLY A 27 -1.33 6.69 1.16
CA GLY A 27 -2.17 7.85 0.84
C GLY A 27 -1.71 8.62 -0.41
N LYS A 28 -0.40 8.62 -0.72
CA LYS A 28 0.17 9.30 -1.90
C LYS A 28 -0.02 8.52 -3.21
N VAL A 29 -0.24 7.21 -3.13
CA VAL A 29 -0.47 6.33 -4.30
C VAL A 29 -1.91 5.88 -4.44
N MET A 30 -2.80 6.36 -3.58
CA MET A 30 -4.23 6.06 -3.62
C MET A 30 -4.82 6.50 -4.97
N PRO A 31 -5.56 5.63 -5.67
CA PRO A 31 -6.27 6.01 -6.89
C PRO A 31 -7.32 7.10 -6.63
N ALA A 32 -7.68 7.83 -7.67
CA ALA A 32 -8.84 8.73 -7.62
C ALA A 32 -10.13 7.96 -7.29
N PRO A 33 -11.13 8.58 -6.63
CA PRO A 33 -12.38 7.92 -6.25
C PRO A 33 -13.12 7.25 -7.42
N ASP A 34 -13.01 7.81 -8.63
CA ASP A 34 -13.63 7.36 -9.87
C ASP A 34 -12.69 6.50 -10.75
N ALA A 35 -11.50 6.15 -10.24
CA ALA A 35 -10.58 5.29 -10.97
C ALA A 35 -11.19 3.91 -11.24
N ALA A 36 -10.76 3.29 -12.35
CA ALA A 36 -11.19 1.95 -12.73
C ALA A 36 -10.97 0.92 -11.59
N LEU A 37 -11.89 -0.06 -11.48
CA LEU A 37 -11.81 -1.11 -10.46
C LEU A 37 -10.50 -1.90 -10.52
N SER A 38 -9.93 -2.08 -11.72
CA SER A 38 -8.61 -2.70 -11.89
C SER A 38 -7.48 -1.91 -11.22
N ARG A 39 -7.52 -0.58 -11.23
CA ARG A 39 -6.55 0.26 -10.50
C ARG A 39 -6.73 0.16 -9.00
N TRP A 40 -7.97 0.14 -8.52
CA TRP A 40 -8.28 -0.11 -7.11
C TRP A 40 -7.81 -1.49 -6.65
N ARG A 41 -8.01 -2.54 -7.47
CA ARG A 41 -7.50 -3.88 -7.20
C ARG A 41 -5.98 -3.89 -7.02
N VAL A 42 -5.25 -3.29 -7.96
CA VAL A 42 -3.78 -3.18 -7.86
C VAL A 42 -3.35 -2.42 -6.60
N PHE A 43 -4.00 -1.29 -6.31
CA PHE A 43 -3.72 -0.52 -5.10
C PHE A 43 -3.92 -1.36 -3.83
N TYR A 44 -5.07 -2.01 -3.68
CA TYR A 44 -5.39 -2.82 -2.50
C TYR A 44 -4.42 -3.99 -2.29
N LEU A 45 -4.09 -4.71 -3.37
CA LEU A 45 -3.17 -5.85 -3.29
C LEU A 45 -1.74 -5.41 -2.94
N ARG A 46 -1.23 -4.33 -3.55
CA ARG A 46 0.09 -3.81 -3.20
C ARG A 46 0.13 -3.20 -1.80
N SER A 47 -0.92 -2.50 -1.38
CA SER A 47 -1.06 -2.01 0.01
C SER A 47 -0.98 -3.16 1.01
N ALA A 48 -1.63 -4.29 0.72
CA ALA A 48 -1.57 -5.47 1.57
C ALA A 48 -0.14 -6.01 1.75
N GLU A 49 0.66 -6.02 0.68
CA GLU A 49 2.07 -6.41 0.74
C GLU A 49 2.90 -5.47 1.61
N VAL A 50 2.72 -4.14 1.44
CA VAL A 50 3.42 -3.13 2.25
C VAL A 50 3.11 -3.32 3.73
N TYR A 51 1.84 -3.46 4.11
CA TYR A 51 1.46 -3.70 5.50
C TYR A 51 2.01 -5.02 6.05
N ARG A 52 2.04 -6.09 5.23
CA ARG A 52 2.62 -7.38 5.64
C ARG A 52 4.11 -7.25 5.95
N GLN A 53 4.87 -6.54 5.12
CA GLN A 53 6.29 -6.27 5.34
C GLN A 53 6.51 -5.42 6.60
N VAL A 54 5.69 -4.39 6.80
CA VAL A 54 5.76 -3.55 8.01
C VAL A 54 5.45 -4.36 9.26
N ALA A 55 4.51 -5.31 9.22
CA ALA A 55 4.22 -6.17 10.37
C ALA A 55 5.45 -6.99 10.82
N GLU A 56 6.35 -7.34 9.90
CA GLU A 56 7.59 -8.06 10.21
C GLU A 56 8.66 -7.13 10.82
N ILE A 57 8.66 -5.84 10.45
CA ILE A 57 9.67 -4.84 10.85
C ILE A 57 9.25 -4.09 12.13
N ASP A 58 8.04 -3.52 12.15
CA ASP A 58 7.47 -2.74 13.25
C ASP A 58 6.72 -3.64 14.22
N ARG A 59 7.48 -4.36 15.05
CA ARG A 59 6.89 -5.33 16.00
C ARG A 59 5.97 -4.71 17.05
N GLY A 60 6.05 -3.39 17.28
CA GLY A 60 5.14 -2.66 18.16
C GLY A 60 3.73 -2.55 17.59
N HIS A 61 3.59 -2.53 16.27
CA HIS A 61 2.30 -2.47 15.56
C HIS A 61 2.01 -3.74 14.76
N HIS A 62 2.69 -4.85 15.07
CA HIS A 62 2.60 -6.10 14.31
C HIS A 62 1.15 -6.54 14.02
N HIS A 63 0.32 -6.62 15.06
CA HIS A 63 -1.07 -7.06 14.92
C HIS A 63 -1.93 -6.08 14.10
N GLU A 64 -1.69 -4.77 14.26
CA GLU A 64 -2.42 -3.75 13.52
C GLU A 64 -2.00 -3.74 12.04
N ALA A 65 -0.71 -3.87 11.75
CA ALA A 65 -0.21 -4.01 10.39
C ALA A 65 -0.73 -5.29 9.72
N LEU A 66 -0.81 -6.43 10.44
CA LEU A 66 -1.44 -7.64 9.89
C LEU A 66 -2.94 -7.48 9.65
N TYR A 67 -3.65 -6.76 10.52
CA TYR A 67 -5.06 -6.43 10.30
C TYR A 67 -5.25 -5.66 8.99
N TRP A 68 -4.46 -4.61 8.77
CA TRP A 68 -4.50 -3.84 7.53
C TRP A 68 -4.11 -4.67 6.32
N ALA A 69 -3.06 -5.49 6.41
CA ALA A 69 -2.64 -6.38 5.33
C ALA A 69 -3.79 -7.32 4.90
N LYS A 70 -4.47 -7.94 5.86
CA LYS A 70 -5.60 -8.82 5.59
C LYS A 70 -6.77 -8.06 4.96
N ARG A 71 -7.17 -6.94 5.54
CA ARG A 71 -8.31 -6.13 5.06
C ARG A 71 -8.08 -5.64 3.62
N GLU A 72 -6.91 -5.09 3.34
CA GLU A 72 -6.61 -4.58 2.00
C GLU A 72 -6.56 -5.72 0.97
N ARG A 73 -6.03 -6.89 1.35
CA ARG A 73 -6.05 -8.07 0.50
C ARG A 73 -7.48 -8.52 0.16
N GLU A 74 -8.35 -8.65 1.17
CA GLU A 74 -9.75 -9.04 0.98
C GLU A 74 -10.49 -8.08 0.04
N LYS A 75 -10.23 -6.77 0.17
CA LYS A 75 -10.77 -5.76 -0.75
C LYS A 75 -10.26 -5.93 -2.18
N GLY A 76 -8.96 -6.16 -2.34
CA GLY A 76 -8.35 -6.36 -3.65
C GLY A 76 -8.87 -7.63 -4.35
N GLU A 77 -9.00 -8.73 -3.60
CA GLU A 77 -9.50 -10.00 -4.10
C GLU A 77 -10.99 -9.94 -4.47
N ALA A 78 -11.79 -9.11 -3.79
CA ALA A 78 -13.21 -8.92 -4.10
C ALA A 78 -13.47 -8.11 -5.40
N LEU A 79 -12.48 -7.40 -5.93
CA LEU A 79 -12.62 -6.64 -7.19
C LEU A 79 -12.32 -7.53 -8.40
N PRO A 80 -12.93 -7.30 -9.57
CA PRO A 80 -12.69 -8.13 -10.75
C PRO A 80 -11.24 -8.07 -11.23
N ALA A 81 -10.74 -9.21 -11.72
CA ALA A 81 -9.46 -9.34 -12.39
C ALA A 81 -9.65 -9.23 -13.91
N GLU A 82 -9.96 -8.01 -14.37
CA GLU A 82 -10.27 -7.68 -15.79
C GLU A 82 -11.58 -8.27 -16.34
#